data_AF-A0A1F5D044-F1
#
_entry.id   AF-A0A1F5D044-F1
#
_cell.length_a   1.000
_cell.length_b   1.000
_cell.length_c   1.000
_cell.angle_alpha   90.00
_cell.angle_beta   90.00
_cell.angle_gamma   90.00
#
_symmetry.space_group_name_H-M   'P 1'
#
loop_
_entity.id
_entity.type
_entity.pdbx_description
1 polymer ?
#
loop_
_entity_poly.entity_id
_entity_poly.type
_entity_poly.pdbx_seq_one_letter_code
_entity_poly.pdbx_strand_id
1 'polypeptide(L)'
;MMVSARTAPKSAGIDDIVTLIVYGKEKDAIADEMEHIARDRALEVFRRDAKNVRDSEAVILIGVKGGRSFGSNCGACGYRTCEEFDKTRKVRGEDFLGPTCLFKSLDLGIALGSATRTAGLLNVDNRIMYRVGTAALRLKVLEEATVLIGIPVSAKGKNIYFDRAK
;
A
#
# COMPACT_ATOMS: atom_id res chain seq x y z
N MET A 1 -13.47 4.81 -4.91
CA MET A 1 -12.30 3.94 -4.61
C MET A 1 -12.10 3.73 -3.11
N MET A 2 -11.85 4.77 -2.29
CA MET A 2 -11.67 4.58 -0.84
C MET A 2 -12.89 3.98 -0.14
N VAL A 3 -14.11 4.39 -0.52
CA VAL A 3 -15.35 3.75 -0.06
C VAL A 3 -15.32 2.25 -0.35
N SER A 4 -15.00 1.86 -1.58
CA SER A 4 -14.90 0.46 -2.01
C SER A 4 -13.86 -0.34 -1.22
N ALA A 5 -12.72 0.28 -0.88
CA ALA A 5 -11.71 -0.33 -0.01
C ALA A 5 -12.24 -0.53 1.42
N ARG A 6 -12.89 0.49 1.98
CA ARG A 6 -13.44 0.47 3.35
C ARG A 6 -14.61 -0.51 3.50
N THR A 7 -15.46 -0.65 2.49
CA THR A 7 -16.60 -1.59 2.51
C THR A 7 -16.25 -2.99 2.04
N ALA A 8 -15.00 -3.24 1.62
CA ALA A 8 -14.56 -4.56 1.21
C ALA A 8 -14.77 -5.61 2.32
N PRO A 9 -15.12 -6.87 1.99
CA PRO A 9 -15.26 -7.92 2.98
C PRO A 9 -13.92 -8.18 3.68
N LYS A 10 -13.98 -8.40 5.00
CA LYS A 10 -12.80 -8.55 5.87
C LYS A 10 -13.03 -9.68 6.86
N SER A 11 -11.94 -10.22 7.38
CA SER A 11 -11.94 -11.28 8.38
C SER A 11 -12.77 -10.88 9.61
N ALA A 12 -13.84 -11.65 9.89
CA ALA A 12 -14.93 -11.38 10.85
C ALA A 12 -15.49 -9.94 10.85
N GLY A 13 -15.44 -9.23 9.73
CA GLY A 13 -15.92 -7.85 9.64
C GLY A 13 -15.08 -6.83 10.43
N ILE A 14 -13.91 -7.22 10.94
CA ILE A 14 -13.02 -6.32 11.69
C ILE A 14 -12.28 -5.42 10.71
N ASP A 15 -12.44 -4.09 10.88
CA ASP A 15 -11.88 -3.12 9.96
C ASP A 15 -10.56 -2.50 10.43
N ASP A 16 -9.47 -3.16 10.05
CA ASP A 16 -8.09 -2.69 10.28
C ASP A 16 -7.48 -2.00 9.05
N ILE A 17 -8.28 -1.74 8.01
CA ILE A 17 -7.83 -1.04 6.81
C ILE A 17 -7.79 0.46 7.07
N VAL A 18 -6.70 1.11 6.68
CA VAL A 18 -6.56 2.57 6.70
C VAL A 18 -6.33 3.09 5.30
N THR A 19 -6.90 4.24 5.00
CA THR A 19 -6.85 4.83 3.66
C THR A 19 -6.57 6.31 3.72
N LEU A 20 -5.79 6.81 2.77
CA LEU A 20 -5.55 8.24 2.57
C LEU A 20 -5.48 8.52 1.07
N ILE A 21 -5.96 9.70 0.66
CA ILE A 21 -5.72 10.22 -0.68
C ILE A 21 -4.71 11.37 -0.57
N VAL A 22 -3.67 11.33 -1.38
CA VAL A 22 -2.64 12.37 -1.45
C VAL A 22 -2.56 12.92 -2.88
N TYR A 23 -2.36 14.23 -2.99
CA TYR A 23 -2.32 14.96 -4.26
C TYR A 23 -1.43 16.21 -4.12
N GLY A 24 -1.07 16.82 -5.24
CA GLY A 24 -0.18 17.98 -5.26
C GLY A 24 1.15 17.71 -4.53
N LYS A 25 1.52 18.62 -3.61
CA LYS A 25 2.81 18.58 -2.90
C LYS A 25 3.06 17.28 -2.11
N GLU A 26 2.03 16.70 -1.50
CA GLU A 26 2.18 15.47 -0.71
C GLU A 26 2.50 14.26 -1.60
N LYS A 27 1.84 14.18 -2.76
CA LYS A 27 2.12 13.17 -3.79
C LYS A 27 3.54 13.34 -4.34
N ASP A 28 3.96 14.58 -4.59
CA ASP A 28 5.29 14.87 -5.14
C ASP A 28 6.40 14.56 -4.12
N ALA A 29 6.17 14.80 -2.82
CA ALA A 29 7.09 14.40 -1.76
C ALA A 29 7.29 12.88 -1.72
N ILE A 30 6.22 12.09 -1.92
CA ILE A 30 6.34 10.62 -2.03
C ILE A 30 7.17 10.23 -3.25
N ALA A 31 6.98 10.90 -4.40
CA ALA A 31 7.79 10.65 -5.58
C ALA A 31 9.27 10.99 -5.36
N ASP A 32 9.57 12.11 -4.70
CA ASP A 32 10.94 12.51 -4.34
C ASP A 32 11.61 11.47 -3.44
N GLU A 33 10.88 10.95 -2.44
CA GLU A 33 11.38 9.87 -1.57
C GLU A 33 11.60 8.56 -2.35
N MET A 34 10.72 8.23 -3.30
CA MET A 34 10.95 7.07 -4.17
C MET A 34 12.24 7.21 -4.99
N GLU A 35 12.56 8.41 -5.48
CA GLU A 35 13.82 8.67 -6.17
C GLU A 35 15.03 8.59 -5.22
N HIS A 36 14.87 9.03 -3.96
CA HIS A 36 15.88 8.85 -2.93
C HIS A 36 16.18 7.37 -2.69
N ILE A 37 15.14 6.56 -2.48
CA ILE A 37 15.27 5.09 -2.34
C ILE A 37 15.96 4.48 -3.56
N ALA A 38 15.62 4.93 -4.77
CA ALA A 38 16.23 4.44 -6.00
C ALA A 38 17.74 4.67 -6.03
N ARG A 39 18.20 5.85 -5.60
CA ARG A 39 19.64 6.18 -5.51
C ARG A 39 20.33 5.36 -4.42
N ASP A 40 19.76 5.33 -3.21
CA ASP A 40 20.35 4.63 -2.07
C ASP A 40 20.55 3.14 -2.32
N ARG A 41 19.57 2.51 -3.00
CA ARG A 41 19.54 1.05 -3.21
C ARG A 41 19.96 0.64 -4.62
N ALA A 42 20.33 1.58 -5.49
CA ALA A 42 20.58 1.35 -6.91
C ALA A 42 19.45 0.61 -7.63
N LEU A 43 18.18 0.98 -7.34
CA LEU A 43 16.98 0.34 -7.88
C LEU A 43 16.24 1.26 -8.85
N GLU A 44 16.59 1.19 -10.14
CA GLU A 44 15.96 1.99 -11.21
C GLU A 44 14.43 1.83 -11.30
N VAL A 45 13.90 0.70 -10.84
CA VAL A 45 12.44 0.46 -10.79
C VAL A 45 11.71 1.43 -9.86
N PHE A 46 12.35 1.93 -8.80
CA PHE A 46 11.78 2.97 -7.93
C PHE A 46 11.76 4.31 -8.65
N ARG A 47 12.83 4.67 -9.36
CA ARG A 47 12.92 5.91 -10.14
C ARG A 47 11.87 5.95 -11.25
N ARG A 48 11.68 4.86 -11.97
CA ARG A 48 10.63 4.76 -13.00
C ARG A 48 9.24 4.96 -12.41
N ASP A 49 8.93 4.26 -11.31
CA ASP A 49 7.61 4.36 -10.70
C ASP A 49 7.39 5.72 -10.03
N ALA A 50 8.43 6.40 -9.55
CA ALA A 50 8.37 7.76 -9.05
C ALA A 50 7.90 8.75 -10.13
N LYS A 51 8.42 8.60 -11.35
CA LYS A 51 7.95 9.39 -12.50
C LYS A 51 6.46 9.18 -12.75
N ASN A 52 6.00 7.92 -12.75
CA ASN A 52 4.57 7.62 -12.92
C ASN A 52 3.72 8.30 -11.85
N VAL A 53 4.16 8.26 -10.58
CA VAL A 53 3.46 8.93 -9.47
C VAL A 53 3.45 10.45 -9.62
N ARG A 54 4.55 11.03 -10.11
CA ARG A 54 4.63 12.47 -10.38
C ARG A 54 3.65 12.88 -11.48
N ASP A 55 3.53 12.05 -12.51
CA ASP A 55 2.62 12.26 -13.62
C ASP A 55 1.16 11.93 -13.29
N SER A 56 0.87 11.21 -12.19
CA SER A 56 -0.49 10.94 -11.72
C SER A 56 -1.17 12.16 -11.08
N GLU A 57 -2.50 12.21 -11.17
CA GLU A 57 -3.36 13.24 -10.59
C GLU A 57 -3.44 13.11 -9.07
N ALA A 58 -3.50 11.87 -8.57
CA ALA A 58 -3.51 11.56 -7.13
C ALA A 58 -2.93 10.15 -6.87
N VAL A 59 -2.64 9.88 -5.61
CA VAL A 59 -2.34 8.53 -5.12
C VAL A 59 -3.30 8.19 -3.99
N ILE A 60 -3.89 7.00 -4.08
CA ILE A 60 -4.67 6.42 -2.99
C ILE A 60 -3.77 5.46 -2.24
N LEU A 61 -3.51 5.75 -0.98
CA LEU A 61 -2.78 4.89 -0.07
C LEU A 61 -3.78 3.99 0.67
N ILE A 62 -3.52 2.69 0.67
CA ILE A 62 -4.31 1.70 1.39
C ILE A 62 -3.33 0.85 2.20
N GLY A 63 -3.51 0.87 3.51
CA GLY A 63 -2.68 0.13 4.45
C GLY A 63 -3.52 -0.72 5.39
N VAL A 64 -2.84 -1.53 6.20
CA VAL A 64 -3.47 -2.37 7.21
C VAL A 64 -2.71 -2.32 8.53
N LYS A 65 -3.45 -2.34 9.63
CA LYS A 65 -2.91 -2.56 10.99
C LYS A 65 -2.59 -4.03 11.21
N GLY A 66 -1.65 -4.54 10.41
CA GLY A 66 -1.31 -5.96 10.35
C GLY A 66 -0.59 -6.50 11.59
N GLY A 67 -0.21 -5.62 12.52
CA GLY A 67 0.44 -5.96 13.76
C GLY A 67 -0.46 -6.65 14.81
N ARG A 68 -1.77 -6.77 14.54
CA ARG A 68 -2.72 -7.48 15.41
C ARG A 68 -3.29 -8.70 14.71
N SER A 69 -3.53 -9.74 15.49
CA SER A 69 -4.04 -11.00 15.02
C SER A 69 -5.53 -10.92 14.70
N PHE A 70 -5.99 -11.88 13.92
CA PHE A 70 -7.42 -12.14 13.72
C PHE A 70 -7.99 -13.12 14.78
N GLY A 71 -7.14 -13.79 15.56
CA GLY A 71 -7.57 -14.71 16.63
C GLY A 71 -7.77 -16.17 16.24
N SER A 72 -7.30 -16.61 15.07
CA SER A 72 -7.50 -18.00 14.58
C SER A 72 -6.36 -18.99 14.91
N ASN A 73 -5.30 -18.57 15.59
CA ASN A 73 -4.10 -19.38 15.93
C ASN A 73 -3.52 -20.19 14.75
N CYS A 74 -3.59 -19.66 13.52
CA CYS A 74 -3.25 -20.40 12.30
C CYS A 74 -1.75 -20.67 12.06
N GLY A 75 -0.85 -20.05 12.83
CA GLY A 75 0.60 -20.24 12.68
C GLY A 75 1.28 -19.50 11.52
N ALA A 76 0.53 -18.97 10.55
CA ALA A 76 1.11 -18.42 9.31
C ALA A 76 1.99 -17.16 9.51
N CYS A 77 1.85 -16.46 10.63
CA CYS A 77 2.72 -15.33 10.99
C CYS A 77 4.04 -15.76 11.66
N GLY A 78 4.28 -17.07 11.82
CA GLY A 78 5.49 -17.64 12.42
C GLY A 78 5.41 -17.92 13.92
N TYR A 79 4.27 -17.65 14.57
CA TYR A 79 4.05 -17.84 16.01
C TYR A 79 3.02 -18.94 16.27
N ARG A 80 3.11 -19.62 17.41
CA ARG A 80 2.20 -20.74 17.74
C ARG A 80 0.81 -20.26 18.11
N THR A 81 0.71 -19.12 18.80
CA THR A 81 -0.57 -18.54 19.20
C THR A 81 -0.68 -17.07 18.76
N CYS A 82 -1.90 -16.61 18.58
CA CYS A 82 -2.23 -15.22 18.32
C CYS A 82 -1.82 -14.31 19.48
N GLU A 83 -1.93 -14.79 20.72
CA GLU A 83 -1.48 -14.06 21.91
C GLU A 83 0.03 -13.79 21.89
N GLU A 84 0.83 -14.79 21.51
CA GLU A 84 2.28 -14.65 21.35
C GLU A 84 2.60 -13.62 20.26
N PHE A 85 1.94 -13.71 19.11
CA PHE A 85 2.08 -12.76 18.01
C PHE A 85 1.70 -11.32 18.40
N ASP A 86 0.60 -11.15 19.16
CA ASP A 86 0.07 -9.84 19.55
C ASP A 86 0.97 -9.14 20.57
N LYS A 87 1.66 -9.90 21.43
CA LYS A 87 2.67 -9.38 22.37
C LYS A 87 4.02 -9.10 21.70
N THR A 88 4.26 -9.59 20.49
CA THR A 88 5.56 -9.44 19.83
C THR A 88 5.77 -8.02 19.31
N ARG A 89 6.92 -7.43 19.67
CA ARG A 89 7.40 -6.16 19.13
C ARG A 89 7.53 -6.25 17.61
N LYS A 90 7.01 -5.24 16.91
CA LYS A 90 7.19 -5.13 15.46
C LYS A 90 8.59 -4.67 15.13
N VAL A 91 9.18 -5.33 14.15
CA VAL A 91 10.53 -5.07 13.64
C VAL A 91 10.38 -4.45 12.26
N ARG A 92 11.13 -3.37 12.04
CA ARG A 92 11.23 -2.75 10.73
C ARG A 92 12.12 -3.63 9.84
N GLY A 93 11.54 -4.17 8.77
CA GLY A 93 12.30 -4.77 7.67
C GLY A 93 12.80 -3.70 6.71
N GLU A 94 13.16 -4.10 5.49
CA GLU A 94 13.63 -3.19 4.45
C GLU A 94 12.58 -2.11 4.11
N ASP A 95 11.34 -2.56 3.86
CA ASP A 95 10.27 -1.71 3.32
C ASP A 95 9.06 -1.57 4.26
N PHE A 96 8.80 -2.55 5.12
CA PHE A 96 7.59 -2.65 5.96
C PHE A 96 7.88 -3.10 7.39
N LEU A 97 6.89 -2.97 8.27
CA LEU A 97 6.95 -3.51 9.62
C LEU A 97 6.33 -4.91 9.67
N GLY A 98 7.03 -5.85 10.28
CA GLY A 98 6.55 -7.22 10.53
C GLY A 98 6.77 -7.64 11.98
N PRO A 99 6.29 -8.82 12.40
CA PRO A 99 5.49 -9.79 11.62
C PRO A 99 4.05 -9.28 11.39
N THR A 100 3.44 -9.72 10.30
CA THR A 100 2.08 -9.34 9.88
C THR A 100 1.14 -10.55 9.94
N CYS A 101 -0.07 -10.37 10.46
CA CYS A 101 -1.08 -11.42 10.45
C CYS A 101 -1.53 -11.73 9.01
N LEU A 102 -1.52 -13.01 8.62
CA LEU A 102 -1.93 -13.47 7.28
C LEU A 102 -3.31 -12.94 6.88
N PHE A 103 -4.30 -13.05 7.77
CA PHE A 103 -5.66 -12.60 7.50
C PHE A 103 -5.74 -11.09 7.25
N LYS A 104 -4.94 -10.30 7.95
CA LYS A 104 -4.85 -8.85 7.72
C LYS A 104 -4.17 -8.52 6.39
N SER A 105 -3.17 -9.30 5.96
CA SER A 105 -2.62 -9.20 4.61
C SER A 105 -3.63 -9.56 3.52
N LEU A 106 -4.47 -10.57 3.75
CA LEU A 106 -5.54 -10.94 2.82
C LEU A 106 -6.61 -9.83 2.75
N ASP A 107 -7.04 -9.32 3.90
CA ASP A 107 -7.99 -8.20 3.99
C ASP A 107 -7.47 -6.98 3.20
N LEU A 108 -6.17 -6.66 3.30
CA LEU A 108 -5.52 -5.62 2.50
C LEU A 108 -5.62 -5.92 0.99
N GLY A 109 -5.36 -7.16 0.57
CA GLY A 109 -5.49 -7.58 -0.82
C GLY A 109 -6.91 -7.39 -1.36
N ILE A 110 -7.93 -7.77 -0.57
CA ILE A 110 -9.34 -7.58 -0.93
C ILE A 110 -9.67 -6.09 -1.06
N ALA A 111 -9.20 -5.26 -0.12
CA ALA A 111 -9.41 -3.82 -0.16
C ALA A 111 -8.76 -3.16 -1.40
N LEU A 112 -7.54 -3.57 -1.74
CA LEU A 112 -6.82 -3.13 -2.94
C LEU A 112 -7.58 -3.52 -4.21
N GLY A 113 -7.99 -4.79 -4.34
CA GLY A 113 -8.77 -5.28 -5.48
C GLY A 113 -10.12 -4.58 -5.62
N SER A 114 -10.79 -4.29 -4.50
CA SER A 114 -12.06 -3.55 -4.50
C SER A 114 -11.87 -2.12 -4.99
N ALA A 115 -10.78 -1.46 -4.57
CA ALA A 115 -10.47 -0.10 -5.01
C ALA A 115 -10.13 -0.03 -6.51
N THR A 116 -9.29 -0.93 -7.01
CA THR A 116 -8.90 -0.96 -8.43
C THR A 116 -10.04 -1.41 -9.34
N ARG A 117 -10.94 -2.28 -8.87
CA ARG A 117 -12.20 -2.57 -9.58
C ARG A 117 -13.02 -1.29 -9.80
N THR A 118 -13.20 -0.48 -8.76
CA THR A 118 -13.92 0.80 -8.90
C THR A 118 -13.18 1.77 -9.83
N ALA A 119 -11.86 1.76 -9.84
CA ALA A 119 -11.09 2.51 -10.83
C ALA A 119 -11.41 2.11 -12.27
N GLY A 120 -11.39 0.81 -12.55
CA GLY A 120 -11.73 0.26 -13.86
C GLY A 120 -13.17 0.60 -14.28
N LEU A 121 -14.14 0.53 -13.35
CA LEU A 121 -15.53 0.92 -13.63
C LEU A 121 -15.67 2.39 -14.02
N LEU A 122 -14.78 3.25 -13.55
CA LEU A 122 -14.76 4.68 -13.86
C LEU A 122 -13.79 5.03 -15.00
N ASN A 123 -13.20 4.02 -15.65
CA ASN A 123 -12.16 4.18 -16.68
C ASN A 123 -10.97 5.04 -16.23
N VAL A 124 -10.64 4.96 -14.94
CA VAL A 124 -9.47 5.64 -14.38
C VAL A 124 -8.28 4.68 -14.44
N ASP A 125 -7.25 5.07 -15.19
CA ASP A 125 -6.01 4.32 -15.24
C ASP A 125 -5.41 4.26 -13.83
N ASN A 126 -4.93 3.09 -13.44
CA ASN A 126 -4.37 2.87 -12.11
C ASN A 126 -3.36 1.72 -12.11
N ARG A 127 -2.54 1.65 -11.07
CA ARG A 127 -1.63 0.51 -10.84
C ARG A 127 -1.34 0.34 -9.36
N ILE A 128 -1.44 -0.88 -8.85
CA ILE A 128 -1.03 -1.21 -7.47
C ILE A 128 0.50 -1.20 -7.40
N MET A 129 1.06 -0.38 -6.51
CA MET A 129 2.50 -0.19 -6.36
C MET A 129 2.92 -0.26 -4.89
N TYR A 130 3.65 -1.33 -4.52
CA TYR A 130 4.19 -1.44 -3.16
C TYR A 130 5.23 -0.34 -2.86
N ARG A 131 6.02 0.04 -3.87
CA ARG A 131 7.10 1.04 -3.78
C ARG A 131 6.61 2.41 -3.31
N VAL A 132 5.41 2.79 -3.73
CA VAL A 132 4.75 4.02 -3.28
C VAL A 132 4.44 3.95 -1.79
N GLY A 133 3.95 2.80 -1.33
CA GLY A 133 3.71 2.55 0.09
C GLY A 133 4.98 2.52 0.94
N THR A 134 6.07 1.95 0.41
CA THR A 134 7.40 2.00 1.03
C THR A 134 7.86 3.44 1.28
N ALA A 135 7.80 4.29 0.25
CA ALA A 135 8.18 5.70 0.37
C ALA A 135 7.26 6.46 1.33
N ALA A 136 5.94 6.26 1.22
CA ALA A 136 4.97 6.86 2.13
C ALA A 136 5.24 6.50 3.60
N LEU A 137 5.58 5.25 3.91
CA LEU A 137 5.96 4.85 5.28
C LEU A 137 7.27 5.47 5.75
N ARG A 138 8.27 5.65 4.87
CA ARG A 138 9.52 6.37 5.22
C ARG A 138 9.24 7.82 5.60
N LEU A 139 8.30 8.46 4.91
CA LEU A 139 7.82 9.81 5.21
C LEU A 139 6.82 9.86 6.38
N LYS A 140 6.57 8.73 7.05
CA LYS A 140 5.62 8.62 8.17
C LYS A 140 4.18 9.00 7.80
N VAL A 141 3.80 8.77 6.55
CA VAL A 141 2.40 8.88 6.13
C VAL A 141 1.65 7.63 6.58
N LEU A 142 0.52 7.80 7.27
CA LEU A 142 -0.28 6.71 7.85
C LEU A 142 0.55 5.77 8.76
N GLU A 143 1.13 6.33 9.82
CA GLU A 143 2.01 5.60 10.76
C GLU A 143 1.33 4.39 11.43
N GLU A 144 0.01 4.36 11.49
CA GLU A 144 -0.72 3.23 12.04
C GLU A 144 -0.69 1.96 11.16
N ALA A 145 -0.31 2.09 9.89
CA ALA A 145 -0.18 0.97 8.97
C ALA A 145 1.17 0.25 9.15
N THR A 146 1.15 -1.08 9.25
CA THR A 146 2.39 -1.89 9.22
C THR A 146 2.82 -2.23 7.80
N VAL A 147 1.84 -2.36 6.90
CA VAL A 147 2.01 -2.52 5.46
C VAL A 147 1.13 -1.48 4.78
N LEU A 148 1.71 -0.77 3.82
CA LEU A 148 1.06 0.30 3.07
C LEU A 148 1.32 0.09 1.58
N ILE A 149 0.33 0.31 0.74
CA ILE A 149 0.42 0.15 -0.71
C ILE A 149 -0.24 1.36 -1.38
N GLY A 150 0.40 1.90 -2.43
CA GLY A 150 -0.15 3.00 -3.19
C GLY A 150 -0.84 2.56 -4.47
N ILE A 151 -1.89 3.27 -4.83
CA ILE A 151 -2.59 3.19 -6.11
C ILE A 151 -2.56 4.60 -6.72
N PRO A 152 -1.51 4.98 -7.46
CA PRO A 152 -1.58 6.13 -8.34
C PRO A 152 -2.74 6.00 -9.34
N VAL A 153 -3.41 7.11 -9.60
CA VAL A 153 -4.56 7.20 -10.51
C VAL A 153 -4.35 8.28 -11.55
N SER A 154 -4.77 8.01 -12.79
CA SER A 154 -4.64 8.94 -13.90
C SER A 154 -5.81 8.89 -14.87
N ALA A 155 -6.11 10.03 -15.50
CA ALA A 155 -7.17 10.19 -16.50
C ALA A 155 -6.65 10.95 -17.72
N LYS A 156 -5.68 10.35 -18.43
CA LYS A 156 -4.99 10.92 -19.59
C LYS A 156 -5.29 10.11 -20.85
N GLY A 157 -5.07 10.71 -22.02
CA GLY A 157 -5.30 10.03 -23.30
C GLY A 157 -4.38 8.81 -23.56
N LYS A 158 -3.24 8.73 -22.88
CA LYS A 158 -2.33 7.58 -22.90
C LYS A 158 -2.10 7.09 -21.48
N ASN A 159 -2.19 5.78 -21.27
CA ASN A 159 -1.94 5.18 -19.96
C ASN A 159 -0.45 5.24 -19.60
N ILE A 160 -0.12 6.13 -18.66
CA ILE A 160 1.25 6.41 -18.20
C ILE A 160 1.91 5.22 -17.48
N TYR A 161 1.13 4.27 -16.94
CA TYR A 161 1.67 3.14 -16.17
C TYR A 161 2.29 2.03 -17.03
N PHE A 162 2.09 2.10 -18.34
CA PHE A 162 2.60 1.13 -19.32
C PHE A 162 3.57 1.76 -20.33
N ASP A 163 4.07 2.97 -20.07
CA ASP A 163 5.12 3.59 -20.86
C ASP A 163 6.44 2.83 -20.70
N ARG A 164 6.74 1.96 -21.67
CA ARG A 164 8.03 1.29 -21.83
C ARG A 164 8.79 1.99 -22.95
N ALA A 165 10.01 2.42 -22.67
CA ALA A 165 10.95 2.74 -23.74
C ALA A 165 11.10 1.49 -24.61
N LYS A 166 10.95 1.64 -25.92
CA LYS A 166 11.29 0.59 -26.88
C LYS A 166 12.79 0.38 -26.90
#